data_AF-A0A429DR62-F1
#
_entry.id   AF-A0A429DR62-F1
#
_cell.length_a   1.000
_cell.length_b   1.000
_cell.length_c   1.000
_cell.angle_alpha   90.00
_cell.angle_beta   90.00
_cell.angle_gamma   90.00
#
_symmetry.space_group_name_H-M   'P 1'
#
loop_
_entity.id
_entity.type
_entity.pdbx_description
1 polymer ?
#
loop_
_entity_poly.entity_id
_entity_poly.type
_entity_poly.pdbx_seq_one_letter_code
_entity_poly.pdbx_strand_id
1 'polypeptide(L)'
;MLQPGLKRRLTRVFVSAAAVAALGASSALAAPAVVAEPSAAAIPGVDEIVHSPNLRSIANVPQQGPFTKDSTGTDIAFTKGHAIIGTYDGFNVFDVRNPYRPKIVSQVLCPGGQNDVSISGDLLFLSTDSSRSDNSCNSVAKPASEKSAWEGIKIFDISNLAAPKYVAAIETDCGSHTNTLVPDKRGKDVYIYVSSYAPAANLPDCQPPHDKLSIIKVPVKDPAKAALVATPVLFPDGGNEGGTNPDGTRRSATTGCHDLTALPEKDLMAGACMGDGVLLDISDRLKPRVINRVQDNVNFAFWHSATFNNDATKIVFTDELGGGGMATCLEKFGSTRGANGIYQITGRGDDRKLEFVSYYKIPRLQSETENCVAHNGSLIPVPGKDIMVQSWYQGGVSVWDFTDAKNPKEIAFWERGPLSNEKLVGGGTWSTYWYNGYIFSSDIVKGLDVLDLNDWRTFPAKLVRQNQFNAQTQYKLHPGFNNN
;
A
#
# COMPACT_ATOMS: atom_id res chain seq x y z
N MET A 1 -1.96 32.21 82.45
CA MET A 1 -1.65 31.06 83.35
C MET A 1 -0.48 30.28 82.75
N LEU A 2 0.40 29.75 83.61
CA LEU A 2 1.35 28.63 83.40
C LEU A 2 2.08 28.47 82.04
N GLN A 3 3.37 28.83 82.05
CA GLN A 3 4.47 28.11 81.37
C GLN A 3 4.79 26.77 82.11
N PRO A 4 5.88 26.01 81.81
CA PRO A 4 6.22 25.35 80.53
C PRO A 4 6.74 23.89 80.72
N GLY A 5 7.11 23.22 79.62
CA GLY A 5 8.45 22.61 79.49
C GLY A 5 8.76 21.18 80.02
N LEU A 6 9.30 20.37 79.09
CA LEU A 6 10.57 19.62 79.21
C LEU A 6 10.82 18.65 80.40
N LYS A 7 11.06 17.35 80.10
CA LYS A 7 12.23 16.60 80.62
C LYS A 7 12.54 15.26 79.93
N ARG A 8 13.84 14.92 79.92
CA ARG A 8 14.45 13.66 79.43
C ARG A 8 14.68 12.64 80.57
N ARG A 9 14.71 11.34 80.24
CA ARG A 9 15.68 10.31 80.71
C ARG A 9 15.83 9.28 79.55
N LEU A 10 16.98 8.86 79.01
CA LEU A 10 18.43 8.98 79.30
C LEU A 10 19.04 7.95 80.28
N THR A 11 19.55 6.83 79.75
CA THR A 11 20.65 5.92 80.20
C THR A 11 20.77 4.78 79.17
N ARG A 12 21.90 4.17 78.77
CA ARG A 12 23.39 4.29 78.97
C ARG A 12 24.04 3.67 77.68
N VAL A 13 25.18 4.09 77.10
CA VAL A 13 26.57 4.26 77.61
C VAL A 13 27.19 2.88 77.99
N PHE A 14 28.38 2.43 77.57
CA PHE A 14 29.58 2.96 76.86
C PHE A 14 29.95 2.00 75.66
N VAL A 15 31.09 1.96 74.91
CA VAL A 15 32.43 2.61 74.95
C VAL A 15 33.03 2.76 73.52
N SER A 16 34.23 3.35 73.40
CA SER A 16 35.06 3.57 72.17
C SER A 16 35.96 2.35 71.80
N ALA A 17 36.94 2.33 70.88
CA ALA A 17 37.64 3.28 69.98
C ALA A 17 38.18 2.48 68.75
N ALA A 18 38.94 2.99 67.75
CA ALA A 18 39.60 4.28 67.51
C ALA A 18 39.62 4.59 65.98
N ALA A 19 40.15 5.75 65.57
CA ALA A 19 40.11 6.22 64.18
C ALA A 19 41.49 6.51 63.58
N VAL A 20 41.61 6.32 62.26
CA VAL A 20 42.62 6.94 61.37
C VAL A 20 41.89 7.33 60.07
N ALA A 21 42.28 8.46 59.46
CA ALA A 21 41.64 8.99 58.25
C ALA A 21 42.58 8.95 57.03
N ALA A 22 41.99 8.77 55.84
CA ALA A 22 42.62 9.02 54.55
C ALA A 22 41.54 9.42 53.52
N LEU A 23 41.83 10.38 52.65
CA LEU A 23 40.94 10.76 51.54
C LEU A 23 41.20 9.83 50.34
N GLY A 24 40.13 9.48 49.61
CA GLY A 24 40.19 8.65 48.41
C GLY A 24 39.01 8.90 47.48
N ALA A 25 38.98 10.06 46.82
CA ALA A 25 37.89 10.44 45.91
C ALA A 25 38.00 9.70 44.56
N SER A 26 37.44 8.49 44.49
CA SER A 26 37.34 7.74 43.23
C SER A 26 36.06 8.11 42.48
N SER A 27 36.15 9.13 41.62
CA SER A 27 35.05 9.51 40.72
C SER A 27 34.86 8.46 39.63
N ALA A 28 33.94 7.52 39.86
CA ALA A 28 33.53 6.54 38.85
C ALA A 28 32.81 7.26 37.69
N LEU A 29 33.54 7.48 36.60
CA LEU A 29 32.97 7.91 35.32
C LEU A 29 32.02 6.83 34.81
N ALA A 30 30.72 7.06 34.97
CA ALA A 30 29.72 6.25 34.29
C ALA A 30 29.87 6.49 32.78
N ALA A 31 30.39 5.49 32.07
CA ALA A 31 30.39 5.49 30.62
C ALA A 31 28.94 5.63 30.11
N PRO A 32 28.68 6.39 29.02
CA PRO A 32 27.34 6.45 28.45
C PRO A 32 26.91 5.04 28.07
N ALA A 33 25.72 4.64 28.52
CA ALA A 33 25.17 3.34 28.19
C ALA A 33 25.07 3.21 26.66
N VAL A 34 25.80 2.24 26.10
CA VAL A 34 25.61 1.86 24.69
C VAL A 34 24.18 1.40 24.56
N VAL A 35 23.37 2.15 23.81
CA VAL A 35 22.03 1.71 23.44
C VAL A 35 22.23 0.51 22.53
N ALA A 36 22.02 -0.69 23.07
CA ALA A 36 22.00 -1.89 22.26
C ALA A 36 20.92 -1.73 21.19
N GLU A 37 21.25 -2.09 19.95
CA GLU A 37 20.25 -2.25 18.91
C GLU A 37 19.23 -3.31 19.39
N PRO A 38 17.94 -3.21 18.99
CA PRO A 38 16.98 -4.24 19.33
C PRO A 38 17.48 -5.58 18.81
N SER A 39 17.78 -6.52 19.72
CA SER A 39 18.01 -7.91 19.33
C SER A 39 16.82 -8.38 18.52
N ALA A 40 17.07 -9.08 17.40
CA ALA A 40 16.04 -9.58 16.51
C ALA A 40 14.83 -10.09 17.32
N ALA A 41 13.68 -9.43 17.15
CA ALA A 41 12.47 -9.83 17.84
C ALA A 41 12.20 -11.30 17.50
N ALA A 42 11.85 -12.11 18.50
CA ALA A 42 11.45 -13.47 18.22
C ALA A 42 10.26 -13.42 17.26
N ILE A 43 10.32 -14.22 16.18
CA ILE A 43 9.21 -14.35 15.23
C ILE A 43 7.94 -14.63 16.03
N PRO A 44 6.85 -13.86 15.84
CA PRO A 44 5.65 -14.01 16.67
C PRO A 44 5.04 -15.42 16.54
N GLY A 45 4.24 -15.82 17.53
CA GLY A 45 3.44 -17.04 17.43
C GLY A 45 2.41 -16.98 16.29
N VAL A 46 1.84 -18.14 15.94
CA VAL A 46 0.78 -18.23 14.92
C VAL A 46 -0.38 -17.31 15.30
N ASP A 47 -0.77 -16.43 14.38
CA ASP A 47 -1.78 -15.36 14.59
C ASP A 47 -1.49 -14.35 15.72
N GLU A 48 -0.31 -14.38 16.35
CA GLU A 48 0.06 -13.45 17.44
C GLU A 48 0.23 -12.02 16.91
N ILE A 49 -0.46 -11.07 17.53
CA ILE A 49 -0.38 -9.64 17.16
C ILE A 49 0.76 -8.98 17.94
N VAL A 50 1.79 -8.54 17.22
CA VAL A 50 2.91 -7.77 17.78
C VAL A 50 2.91 -6.37 17.17
N HIS A 51 3.11 -5.35 18.00
CA HIS A 51 3.00 -3.97 17.54
C HIS A 51 3.81 -2.98 18.38
N SER A 52 4.16 -1.86 17.75
CA SER A 52 4.72 -0.69 18.39
C SER A 52 3.74 -0.03 19.39
N PRO A 53 4.18 0.60 20.50
CA PRO A 53 3.28 1.11 21.54
C PRO A 53 2.24 2.14 21.07
N ASN A 54 2.56 2.82 19.96
CA ASN A 54 1.87 3.94 19.32
C ASN A 54 0.91 3.55 18.18
N LEU A 55 0.97 2.33 17.63
CA LEU A 55 0.01 1.83 16.63
C LEU A 55 -0.72 0.59 17.18
N ARG A 56 -2.04 0.58 17.17
CA ARG A 56 -2.85 -0.51 17.76
C ARG A 56 -4.04 -0.87 16.87
N SER A 57 -4.33 -2.16 16.72
CA SER A 57 -5.64 -2.58 16.19
C SER A 57 -6.75 -2.18 17.17
N ILE A 58 -7.82 -1.62 16.63
CA ILE A 58 -9.02 -1.16 17.36
C ILE A 58 -10.30 -1.86 16.91
N ALA A 59 -10.29 -2.47 15.72
CA ALA A 59 -11.33 -3.36 15.23
C ALA A 59 -10.74 -4.31 14.17
N ASN A 60 -11.27 -5.52 14.11
CA ASN A 60 -11.15 -6.44 12.97
C ASN A 60 -12.57 -6.81 12.51
N VAL A 61 -12.81 -6.85 11.21
CA VAL A 61 -14.03 -7.41 10.62
C VAL A 61 -13.62 -8.53 9.66
N PRO A 62 -13.75 -9.81 10.09
CA PRO A 62 -13.40 -10.95 9.25
C PRO A 62 -14.18 -11.00 7.94
N GLN A 63 -13.58 -11.61 6.92
CA GLN A 63 -14.27 -11.94 5.68
C GLN A 63 -15.51 -12.79 5.96
N GLN A 64 -16.61 -12.46 5.28
CA GLN A 64 -17.92 -13.08 5.46
C GLN A 64 -18.50 -13.45 4.09
N GLY A 65 -19.37 -14.47 4.06
CA GLY A 65 -20.13 -14.83 2.85
C GLY A 65 -20.84 -13.60 2.26
N PRO A 66 -20.95 -13.47 0.93
CA PRO A 66 -20.91 -14.53 -0.07
C PRO A 66 -19.51 -14.99 -0.50
N PHE A 67 -18.45 -14.28 -0.10
CA PHE A 67 -17.07 -14.60 -0.47
C PHE A 67 -16.61 -15.93 0.13
N THR A 68 -15.82 -16.70 -0.63
CA THR A 68 -15.24 -17.94 -0.13
C THR A 68 -14.21 -17.69 0.96
N LYS A 69 -13.97 -18.68 1.84
CA LYS A 69 -12.89 -18.62 2.85
C LYS A 69 -11.49 -18.56 2.24
N ASP A 70 -11.38 -18.87 0.94
CA ASP A 70 -10.15 -18.97 0.16
C ASP A 70 -10.00 -17.79 -0.84
N SER A 71 -10.94 -16.83 -0.85
CA SER A 71 -10.85 -15.61 -1.67
C SER A 71 -9.92 -14.59 -1.03
N THR A 72 -8.83 -14.26 -1.72
CA THR A 72 -7.95 -13.13 -1.39
C THR A 72 -8.72 -11.81 -1.27
N GLY A 73 -8.50 -11.08 -0.17
CA GLY A 73 -8.82 -9.65 -0.06
C GLY A 73 -7.77 -8.76 -0.72
N THR A 74 -8.21 -7.72 -1.43
CA THR A 74 -7.38 -6.88 -2.31
C THR A 74 -7.58 -5.39 -2.02
N ASP A 75 -7.53 -4.49 -3.01
CA ASP A 75 -7.34 -3.06 -2.73
C ASP A 75 -8.55 -2.31 -2.12
N ILE A 76 -8.31 -1.12 -1.54
CA ILE A 76 -9.29 -0.32 -0.79
C ILE A 76 -9.45 1.09 -1.38
N ALA A 77 -10.70 1.50 -1.62
CA ALA A 77 -11.05 2.90 -1.88
C ALA A 77 -12.15 3.40 -0.92
N PHE A 78 -12.25 4.71 -0.71
CA PHE A 78 -13.11 5.28 0.35
C PHE A 78 -14.03 6.37 -0.14
N THR A 79 -15.33 6.31 0.18
CA THR A 79 -16.33 7.33 -0.17
C THR A 79 -17.27 7.62 1.00
N LYS A 80 -17.51 8.91 1.30
CA LYS A 80 -18.55 9.38 2.23
C LYS A 80 -18.49 8.70 3.62
N GLY A 81 -17.29 8.42 4.13
CA GLY A 81 -17.09 7.72 5.40
C GLY A 81 -17.25 6.18 5.34
N HIS A 82 -17.25 5.60 4.15
CA HIS A 82 -17.27 4.15 3.91
C HIS A 82 -15.96 3.71 3.25
N ALA A 83 -15.52 2.50 3.55
CA ALA A 83 -14.44 1.81 2.85
C ALA A 83 -15.05 0.76 1.92
N ILE A 84 -14.57 0.67 0.69
CA ILE A 84 -14.93 -0.37 -0.27
C ILE A 84 -13.66 -1.18 -0.52
N ILE A 85 -13.75 -2.51 -0.39
CA ILE A 85 -12.59 -3.40 -0.42
C ILE A 85 -12.82 -4.50 -1.45
N GLY A 86 -11.90 -4.62 -2.41
CA GLY A 86 -11.88 -5.69 -3.39
C GLY A 86 -11.61 -7.05 -2.76
N THR A 87 -12.07 -8.11 -3.43
CA THR A 87 -11.73 -9.50 -3.16
C THR A 87 -11.77 -10.28 -4.48
N TYR A 88 -11.01 -11.36 -4.67
CA TYR A 88 -11.03 -12.10 -5.94
C TYR A 88 -12.44 -12.58 -6.37
N ASP A 89 -13.34 -12.83 -5.39
CA ASP A 89 -14.75 -13.17 -5.59
C ASP A 89 -15.71 -11.96 -5.75
N GLY A 90 -15.31 -10.71 -5.47
CA GLY A 90 -16.14 -9.50 -5.67
C GLY A 90 -15.70 -8.28 -4.84
N PHE A 91 -16.62 -7.57 -4.17
CA PHE A 91 -16.25 -6.49 -3.24
C PHE A 91 -17.17 -6.31 -2.03
N ASN A 92 -16.61 -5.85 -0.92
CA ASN A 92 -17.32 -5.50 0.32
C ASN A 92 -17.47 -3.98 0.45
N VAL A 93 -18.59 -3.50 0.99
CA VAL A 93 -18.79 -2.09 1.40
C VAL A 93 -18.95 -2.02 2.90
N PHE A 94 -18.09 -1.27 3.59
CA PHE A 94 -18.08 -1.07 5.03
C PHE A 94 -18.40 0.38 5.42
N ASP A 95 -19.32 0.59 6.36
CA ASP A 95 -19.44 1.84 7.11
C ASP A 95 -18.28 1.93 8.11
N VAL A 96 -17.39 2.91 7.93
CA VAL A 96 -16.24 3.16 8.80
C VAL A 96 -16.36 4.49 9.56
N ARG A 97 -17.55 5.12 9.58
CA ARG A 97 -17.80 6.37 10.31
C ARG A 97 -17.63 6.21 11.83
N ASN A 98 -17.73 4.98 12.34
CA ASN A 98 -17.23 4.60 13.65
C ASN A 98 -16.13 3.53 13.49
N PRO A 99 -14.84 3.90 13.48
CA PRO A 99 -13.73 2.97 13.21
C PRO A 99 -13.50 1.93 14.31
N TYR A 100 -14.03 2.15 15.53
CA TYR A 100 -14.01 1.14 16.60
C TYR A 100 -15.10 0.07 16.41
N ARG A 101 -16.09 0.31 15.53
CA ARG A 101 -17.18 -0.62 15.22
C ARG A 101 -17.60 -0.53 13.73
N PRO A 102 -16.71 -0.87 12.78
CA PRO A 102 -17.06 -0.90 11.37
C PRO A 102 -18.18 -1.92 11.11
N LYS A 103 -18.95 -1.72 10.04
CA LYS A 103 -20.06 -2.62 9.67
C LYS A 103 -20.12 -2.82 8.18
N ILE A 104 -20.35 -4.06 7.76
CA ILE A 104 -20.75 -4.36 6.38
C ILE A 104 -22.11 -3.68 6.10
N VAL A 105 -22.20 -3.01 4.95
CA VAL A 105 -23.38 -2.31 4.43
C VAL A 105 -23.95 -3.05 3.22
N SER A 106 -23.08 -3.55 2.35
CA SER A 106 -23.42 -4.50 1.28
C SER A 106 -22.19 -5.33 0.90
N GLN A 107 -22.44 -6.43 0.19
CA GLN A 107 -21.42 -7.32 -0.35
C GLN A 107 -21.87 -7.75 -1.74
N VAL A 108 -21.01 -7.57 -2.74
CA VAL A 108 -21.32 -7.86 -4.14
C VAL A 108 -20.44 -9.02 -4.58
N LEU A 109 -21.03 -10.20 -4.74
CA LEU A 109 -20.39 -11.34 -5.39
C LEU A 109 -20.28 -11.03 -6.89
N CYS A 110 -19.05 -10.93 -7.39
CA CYS A 110 -18.76 -10.70 -8.80
C CYS A 110 -17.34 -11.23 -9.11
N PRO A 111 -17.16 -12.56 -9.23
CA PRO A 111 -15.82 -13.14 -9.32
C PRO A 111 -15.07 -12.66 -10.57
N GLY A 112 -13.80 -12.34 -10.38
CA GLY A 112 -13.01 -11.68 -11.41
C GLY A 112 -11.50 -11.78 -11.29
N GLY A 113 -10.95 -12.10 -10.11
CA GLY A 113 -9.50 -12.04 -9.88
C GLY A 113 -8.98 -10.60 -9.84
N GLN A 114 -8.05 -10.32 -8.91
CA GLN A 114 -7.71 -8.98 -8.40
C GLN A 114 -8.93 -8.20 -7.88
N ASN A 115 -9.86 -7.79 -8.75
CA ASN A 115 -11.06 -7.02 -8.36
C ASN A 115 -10.71 -5.75 -7.55
N ASP A 116 -9.53 -5.17 -7.80
CA ASP A 116 -9.14 -3.87 -7.26
C ASP A 116 -10.14 -2.78 -7.66
N VAL A 117 -10.36 -1.85 -6.73
CA VAL A 117 -11.44 -0.87 -6.80
C VAL A 117 -10.92 0.56 -6.90
N SER A 118 -11.44 1.32 -7.86
CA SER A 118 -11.39 2.78 -7.83
C SER A 118 -12.78 3.39 -7.93
N ILE A 119 -12.95 4.63 -7.48
CA ILE A 119 -14.26 5.29 -7.35
C ILE A 119 -14.25 6.75 -7.78
N SER A 120 -15.37 7.21 -8.35
CA SER A 120 -15.61 8.62 -8.65
C SER A 120 -17.06 9.01 -8.36
N GLY A 121 -17.29 9.69 -7.23
CA GLY A 121 -18.58 10.21 -6.78
C GLY A 121 -19.58 9.12 -6.40
N ASP A 122 -20.38 8.72 -7.38
CA ASP A 122 -21.40 7.66 -7.30
C ASP A 122 -21.06 6.47 -8.22
N LEU A 123 -19.86 6.42 -8.80
CA LEU A 123 -19.37 5.32 -9.63
C LEU A 123 -18.25 4.54 -8.95
N LEU A 124 -18.24 3.23 -9.16
CA LEU A 124 -17.15 2.32 -8.83
C LEU A 124 -16.68 1.59 -10.09
N PHE A 125 -15.37 1.39 -10.19
CA PHE A 125 -14.68 0.68 -11.25
C PHE A 125 -14.00 -0.53 -10.62
N LEU A 126 -14.30 -1.71 -11.13
CA LEU A 126 -13.82 -3.00 -10.62
C LEU A 126 -12.95 -3.65 -11.70
N SER A 127 -11.72 -4.00 -11.35
CA SER A 127 -10.85 -4.86 -12.17
C SER A 127 -11.49 -6.23 -12.45
N THR A 128 -11.00 -6.94 -13.46
CA THR A 128 -11.26 -8.37 -13.68
C THR A 128 -10.08 -8.88 -14.51
N ASP A 129 -9.23 -9.66 -13.84
CA ASP A 129 -7.92 -10.14 -14.30
C ASP A 129 -7.89 -11.66 -14.53
N SER A 130 -9.04 -12.32 -14.40
CA SER A 130 -9.15 -13.77 -14.55
C SER A 130 -10.34 -14.14 -15.43
N SER A 131 -10.02 -14.66 -16.61
CA SER A 131 -10.94 -14.92 -17.73
C SER A 131 -12.26 -15.61 -17.39
N ARG A 132 -13.34 -15.00 -17.88
CA ARG A 132 -14.74 -15.33 -17.58
C ARG A 132 -15.47 -15.87 -18.81
N SER A 133 -16.60 -16.56 -18.59
CA SER A 133 -17.52 -16.97 -19.67
C SER A 133 -18.20 -15.81 -20.39
N ASP A 134 -18.37 -14.68 -19.70
CA ASP A 134 -19.12 -13.51 -20.10
C ASP A 134 -18.83 -12.36 -19.10
N ASN A 135 -19.33 -11.16 -19.37
CA ASN A 135 -19.07 -9.97 -18.56
C ASN A 135 -19.87 -9.87 -17.24
N SER A 136 -20.79 -10.80 -16.96
CA SER A 136 -21.66 -10.71 -15.79
C SER A 136 -20.98 -11.19 -14.50
N CYS A 137 -21.58 -10.82 -13.37
CA CYS A 137 -21.19 -11.33 -12.05
C CYS A 137 -21.61 -12.80 -11.80
N ASN A 138 -22.42 -13.39 -12.69
CA ASN A 138 -22.79 -14.81 -12.65
C ASN A 138 -21.91 -15.67 -13.58
N SER A 139 -20.94 -15.07 -14.26
CA SER A 139 -20.01 -15.75 -15.15
C SER A 139 -19.21 -16.83 -14.42
N VAL A 140 -18.79 -17.87 -15.14
CA VAL A 140 -17.88 -18.91 -14.65
C VAL A 140 -16.46 -18.67 -15.16
N ALA A 141 -15.46 -19.31 -14.55
CA ALA A 141 -14.09 -19.27 -15.06
C ALA A 141 -13.99 -19.97 -16.42
N LYS A 142 -13.19 -19.39 -17.33
CA LYS A 142 -12.97 -19.89 -18.69
C LYS A 142 -11.48 -19.75 -19.04
N PRO A 143 -10.90 -20.55 -19.95
CA PRO A 143 -9.50 -20.35 -20.35
C PRO A 143 -9.37 -19.08 -21.22
N ALA A 144 -8.42 -18.20 -20.88
CA ALA A 144 -8.07 -17.02 -21.68
C ALA A 144 -7.54 -17.35 -23.10
N SER A 145 -7.30 -18.63 -23.40
CA SER A 145 -6.99 -19.11 -24.76
C SER A 145 -8.23 -19.25 -25.66
N GLU A 146 -9.45 -19.14 -25.13
CA GLU A 146 -10.68 -19.10 -25.91
C GLU A 146 -11.05 -17.65 -26.27
N LYS A 147 -11.14 -17.35 -27.58
CA LYS A 147 -11.49 -16.03 -28.18
C LYS A 147 -12.90 -15.48 -27.82
N SER A 148 -13.58 -16.12 -26.88
CA SER A 148 -14.90 -15.72 -26.36
C SER A 148 -14.94 -15.74 -24.83
N ALA A 149 -13.79 -15.76 -24.17
CA ALA A 149 -13.68 -15.42 -22.76
C ALA A 149 -13.59 -13.90 -22.59
N TRP A 150 -14.00 -13.39 -21.43
CA TRP A 150 -14.13 -11.95 -21.16
C TRP A 150 -13.31 -11.52 -19.94
N GLU A 151 -12.57 -10.42 -20.08
CA GLU A 151 -11.73 -9.77 -19.05
C GLU A 151 -11.76 -8.24 -19.23
N GLY A 152 -11.49 -7.46 -18.17
CA GLY A 152 -11.47 -5.99 -18.24
C GLY A 152 -12.14 -5.29 -17.07
N ILE A 153 -12.81 -4.15 -17.31
CA ILE A 153 -13.42 -3.31 -16.26
C ILE A 153 -14.94 -3.55 -16.18
N LYS A 154 -15.46 -3.72 -14.96
CA LYS A 154 -16.89 -3.63 -14.64
C LYS A 154 -17.19 -2.31 -13.92
N ILE A 155 -18.31 -1.66 -14.24
CA ILE A 155 -18.73 -0.38 -13.68
C ILE A 155 -20.02 -0.55 -12.86
N PHE A 156 -20.02 -0.01 -11.65
CA PHE A 156 -21.18 -0.03 -10.75
C PHE A 156 -21.63 1.40 -10.36
N ASP A 157 -22.94 1.61 -10.32
CA ASP A 157 -23.60 2.73 -9.63
C ASP A 157 -23.66 2.40 -8.13
N ILE A 158 -22.95 3.20 -7.34
CA ILE A 158 -22.85 3.11 -5.88
C ILE A 158 -23.55 4.28 -5.16
N SER A 159 -24.44 5.01 -5.85
CA SER A 159 -25.27 6.08 -5.24
C SER A 159 -26.08 5.57 -4.03
N ASN A 160 -26.49 4.29 -4.06
CA ASN A 160 -26.95 3.54 -2.90
C ASN A 160 -25.93 2.46 -2.52
N LEU A 161 -25.07 2.77 -1.55
CA LEU A 161 -24.06 1.84 -1.01
C LEU A 161 -24.63 0.54 -0.41
N ALA A 162 -25.92 0.49 -0.07
CA ALA A 162 -26.58 -0.73 0.41
C ALA A 162 -27.11 -1.64 -0.73
N ALA A 163 -27.15 -1.14 -1.97
CA ALA A 163 -27.50 -1.93 -3.15
C ALA A 163 -26.79 -1.37 -4.41
N PRO A 164 -25.47 -1.59 -4.55
CA PRO A 164 -24.74 -1.28 -5.77
C PRO A 164 -25.37 -1.93 -7.00
N LYS A 165 -25.42 -1.22 -8.12
CA LYS A 165 -26.00 -1.71 -9.38
C LYS A 165 -24.92 -1.84 -10.43
N TYR A 166 -24.81 -2.99 -11.08
CA TYR A 166 -24.01 -3.16 -12.29
C TYR A 166 -24.58 -2.26 -13.41
N VAL A 167 -23.72 -1.52 -14.11
CA VAL A 167 -24.10 -0.53 -15.13
C VAL A 167 -23.55 -0.91 -16.51
N ALA A 168 -22.27 -1.23 -16.57
CA ALA A 168 -21.54 -1.49 -17.82
C ALA A 168 -20.35 -2.40 -17.56
N ALA A 169 -19.82 -3.00 -18.61
CA ALA A 169 -18.49 -3.59 -18.62
C ALA A 169 -17.81 -3.33 -19.96
N ILE A 170 -16.49 -3.18 -19.92
CA ILE A 170 -15.63 -2.84 -21.06
C ILE A 170 -14.51 -3.86 -21.10
N GLU A 171 -14.45 -4.57 -22.21
CA GLU A 171 -13.44 -5.60 -22.49
C GLU A 171 -12.08 -4.95 -22.81
N THR A 172 -11.00 -5.60 -22.39
CA THR A 172 -9.62 -5.18 -22.69
C THR A 172 -8.75 -6.40 -23.00
N ASP A 173 -7.88 -6.27 -24.01
CA ASP A 173 -7.13 -7.37 -24.64
C ASP A 173 -6.32 -8.26 -23.65
N CYS A 174 -5.93 -7.71 -22.51
CA CYS A 174 -5.16 -8.36 -21.44
C CYS A 174 -5.83 -8.22 -20.06
N GLY A 175 -7.16 -8.08 -20.03
CA GLY A 175 -7.91 -7.89 -18.79
C GLY A 175 -7.60 -6.58 -18.07
N SER A 176 -7.81 -6.58 -16.75
CA SER A 176 -7.52 -5.45 -15.87
C SER A 176 -7.03 -5.97 -14.52
N HIS A 177 -5.74 -5.80 -14.25
CA HIS A 177 -5.08 -6.19 -13.02
C HIS A 177 -5.40 -5.18 -11.93
N THR A 178 -4.78 -3.99 -11.98
CA THR A 178 -5.19 -2.80 -11.22
C THR A 178 -5.78 -1.74 -12.15
N ASN A 179 -6.48 -0.75 -11.59
CA ASN A 179 -7.09 0.31 -12.39
C ASN A 179 -7.00 1.67 -11.69
N THR A 180 -6.59 2.68 -12.46
CA THR A 180 -6.30 4.02 -11.94
C THR A 180 -7.25 5.05 -12.52
N LEU A 181 -8.04 5.68 -11.64
CA LEU A 181 -8.88 6.81 -12.00
C LEU A 181 -8.02 8.05 -12.34
N VAL A 182 -8.33 8.68 -13.47
CA VAL A 182 -7.81 10.00 -13.85
C VAL A 182 -8.96 10.88 -14.34
N PRO A 183 -9.32 12.00 -13.66
CA PRO A 183 -10.45 12.83 -14.08
C PRO A 183 -10.16 13.67 -15.34
N ASP A 184 -11.21 13.98 -16.11
CA ASP A 184 -11.17 15.06 -17.10
C ASP A 184 -11.00 16.41 -16.40
N LYS A 185 -10.21 17.31 -17.01
CA LYS A 185 -9.94 18.68 -16.53
C LYS A 185 -11.20 19.57 -16.46
N ARG A 186 -12.37 19.07 -16.86
CA ARG A 186 -13.67 19.75 -16.86
C ARG A 186 -14.76 18.99 -16.09
N GLY A 187 -14.43 17.86 -15.43
CA GLY A 187 -15.36 17.07 -14.61
C GLY A 187 -16.58 16.48 -15.34
N LYS A 188 -16.54 16.38 -16.68
CA LYS A 188 -17.63 15.77 -17.48
C LYS A 188 -17.50 14.26 -17.61
N ASP A 189 -16.26 13.81 -17.66
CA ASP A 189 -15.82 12.46 -17.95
C ASP A 189 -14.75 12.08 -16.92
N VAL A 190 -14.58 10.79 -16.67
CA VAL A 190 -13.38 10.25 -16.04
C VAL A 190 -12.74 9.21 -16.97
N TYR A 191 -11.44 9.02 -16.81
CA TYR A 191 -10.66 8.03 -17.54
C TYR A 191 -10.18 6.96 -16.55
N ILE A 192 -10.31 5.70 -16.92
CA ILE A 192 -9.75 4.56 -16.19
C ILE A 192 -8.55 4.08 -16.98
N TYR A 193 -7.38 4.23 -16.38
CA TYR A 193 -6.10 3.76 -16.89
C TYR A 193 -5.92 2.33 -16.38
N VAL A 194 -5.99 1.35 -17.27
CA VAL A 194 -5.99 -0.08 -16.93
C VAL A 194 -4.57 -0.63 -16.95
N SER A 195 -4.10 -1.07 -15.77
CA SER A 195 -2.87 -1.83 -15.62
C SER A 195 -3.12 -3.29 -16.01
N SER A 196 -2.28 -3.86 -16.87
CA SER A 196 -2.39 -5.25 -17.34
C SER A 196 -1.05 -5.69 -17.94
N TYR A 197 -0.74 -6.98 -17.86
CA TYR A 197 0.53 -7.56 -18.29
C TYR A 197 0.39 -9.06 -18.62
N ALA A 198 1.50 -9.80 -18.67
CA ALA A 198 1.56 -11.24 -18.96
C ALA A 198 1.01 -11.70 -20.33
N PRO A 199 1.31 -11.00 -21.44
CA PRO A 199 0.97 -11.49 -22.78
C PRO A 199 1.69 -12.80 -23.13
N ALA A 200 1.01 -13.67 -23.87
CA ALA A 200 1.54 -14.95 -24.29
C ALA A 200 1.03 -15.34 -25.69
N ALA A 201 1.89 -16.00 -26.48
CA ALA A 201 1.64 -16.31 -27.88
C ALA A 201 0.42 -17.25 -28.13
N ASN A 202 -0.13 -17.86 -27.07
CA ASN A 202 -1.32 -18.71 -27.11
C ASN A 202 -2.61 -18.03 -26.65
N LEU A 203 -2.58 -16.73 -26.30
CA LEU A 203 -3.76 -15.95 -25.91
C LEU A 203 -4.25 -15.15 -27.13
N PRO A 204 -5.48 -15.37 -27.65
CA PRO A 204 -5.92 -14.79 -28.93
C PRO A 204 -6.34 -13.30 -28.82
N ASP A 205 -6.11 -12.69 -27.66
CA ASP A 205 -6.31 -11.28 -27.32
C ASP A 205 -4.99 -10.69 -26.81
N CYS A 206 -4.45 -11.25 -25.72
CA CYS A 206 -3.21 -10.77 -25.08
C CYS A 206 -1.92 -11.32 -25.74
N GLN A 207 -1.69 -10.95 -27.01
CA GLN A 207 -0.47 -11.31 -27.75
C GLN A 207 0.72 -10.38 -27.42
N PRO A 208 1.98 -10.90 -27.39
CA PRO A 208 3.17 -10.06 -27.31
C PRO A 208 3.49 -9.34 -28.64
N PRO A 209 4.10 -8.14 -28.61
CA PRO A 209 4.33 -7.29 -27.44
C PRO A 209 3.02 -6.66 -26.97
N HIS A 210 2.86 -6.54 -25.65
CA HIS A 210 1.72 -5.83 -25.07
C HIS A 210 2.02 -4.34 -24.94
N ASP A 211 2.98 -3.99 -24.07
CA ASP A 211 3.68 -2.70 -23.95
C ASP A 211 2.82 -1.42 -23.94
N LYS A 212 1.51 -1.58 -23.76
CA LYS A 212 0.49 -0.54 -23.91
C LYS A 212 -0.30 -0.35 -22.62
N LEU A 213 -1.05 0.75 -22.61
CA LEU A 213 -1.93 1.16 -21.54
C LEU A 213 -3.34 1.33 -22.11
N SER A 214 -4.29 0.52 -21.67
CA SER A 214 -5.69 0.63 -22.10
C SER A 214 -6.40 1.76 -21.33
N ILE A 215 -6.95 2.73 -22.05
CA ILE A 215 -7.62 3.91 -21.48
C ILE A 215 -9.11 3.86 -21.81
N ILE A 216 -9.92 3.60 -20.78
CA ILE A 216 -11.37 3.59 -20.86
C ILE A 216 -11.90 4.96 -20.47
N LYS A 217 -12.80 5.53 -21.27
CA LYS A 217 -13.51 6.77 -20.95
C LYS A 217 -14.89 6.45 -20.40
N VAL A 218 -15.26 7.11 -19.30
CA VAL A 218 -16.58 6.98 -18.66
C VAL A 218 -17.24 8.37 -18.54
N PRO A 219 -18.34 8.64 -19.26
CA PRO A 219 -19.11 9.88 -19.08
C PRO A 219 -19.83 9.86 -17.72
N VAL A 220 -19.56 10.82 -16.84
CA VAL A 220 -20.04 10.79 -15.44
C VAL A 220 -21.57 10.81 -15.32
N LYS A 221 -22.25 11.41 -16.31
CA LYS A 221 -23.73 11.47 -16.38
C LYS A 221 -24.37 10.33 -17.17
N ASP A 222 -23.58 9.50 -17.85
CA ASP A 222 -24.05 8.41 -18.71
C ASP A 222 -23.01 7.27 -18.73
N PRO A 223 -22.74 6.63 -17.57
CA PRO A 223 -21.73 5.58 -17.43
C PRO A 223 -21.98 4.35 -18.31
N ALA A 224 -23.22 4.15 -18.80
CA ALA A 224 -23.55 3.11 -19.77
C ALA A 224 -22.91 3.34 -21.16
N LYS A 225 -22.39 4.55 -21.44
CA LYS A 225 -21.61 4.89 -22.64
C LYS A 225 -20.10 4.86 -22.40
N ALA A 226 -19.65 4.12 -21.38
CA ALA A 226 -18.23 3.88 -21.18
C ALA A 226 -17.64 3.02 -22.30
N ALA A 227 -16.42 3.33 -22.75
CA ALA A 227 -15.75 2.64 -23.84
C ALA A 227 -14.22 2.76 -23.75
N LEU A 228 -13.51 1.76 -24.26
CA LEU A 228 -12.08 1.85 -24.56
C LEU A 228 -11.88 2.89 -25.67
N VAL A 229 -11.06 3.92 -25.42
CA VAL A 229 -10.88 5.06 -26.35
C VAL A 229 -9.44 5.27 -26.82
N ALA A 230 -8.46 4.71 -26.12
CA ALA A 230 -7.06 4.74 -26.55
C ALA A 230 -6.28 3.57 -25.96
N THR A 231 -5.26 3.12 -26.69
CA THR A 231 -4.30 2.08 -26.26
C THR A 231 -2.86 2.52 -26.57
N PRO A 232 -2.38 3.66 -26.02
CA PRO A 232 -1.01 4.13 -26.23
C PRO A 232 0.04 3.09 -25.80
N VAL A 233 1.06 2.90 -26.63
CA VAL A 233 2.25 2.10 -26.32
C VAL A 233 3.20 2.95 -25.47
N LEU A 234 3.55 2.47 -24.29
CA LEU A 234 4.44 3.15 -23.34
C LEU A 234 5.92 2.81 -23.58
N PHE A 235 6.20 1.62 -24.14
CA PHE A 235 7.56 1.11 -24.39
C PHE A 235 7.77 0.77 -25.89
N PRO A 236 7.68 1.75 -26.82
CA PRO A 236 7.76 1.48 -28.27
C PRO A 236 9.11 0.89 -28.71
N ASP A 237 10.18 1.18 -27.98
CA ASP A 237 11.54 0.64 -28.21
C ASP A 237 11.85 -0.58 -27.31
N GLY A 238 10.84 -1.13 -26.62
CA GLY A 238 10.95 -2.29 -25.73
C GLY A 238 11.14 -1.97 -24.25
N GLY A 239 10.58 -2.84 -23.41
CA GLY A 239 10.71 -2.86 -21.96
C GLY A 239 12.06 -3.40 -21.45
N ASN A 240 12.23 -3.54 -20.14
CA ASN A 240 13.33 -4.32 -19.55
C ASN A 240 13.17 -5.79 -19.98
N GLU A 241 14.23 -6.44 -20.46
CA GLU A 241 14.23 -7.87 -20.85
C GLU A 241 14.08 -8.82 -19.63
N GLY A 242 14.09 -8.27 -18.41
CA GLY A 242 14.18 -9.01 -17.16
C GLY A 242 15.57 -9.58 -16.98
N GLY A 243 15.70 -10.63 -16.18
CA GLY A 243 16.98 -11.31 -15.99
C GLY A 243 17.01 -12.18 -14.75
N THR A 244 18.18 -12.73 -14.46
CA THR A 244 18.46 -13.34 -13.15
C THR A 244 19.29 -12.34 -12.35
N ASN A 245 18.84 -12.00 -11.14
CA ASN A 245 19.54 -11.11 -10.23
C ASN A 245 20.74 -11.82 -9.56
N PRO A 246 21.69 -11.11 -8.94
CA PRO A 246 22.93 -11.70 -8.43
C PRO A 246 22.76 -12.78 -7.33
N ASP A 247 21.60 -12.83 -6.69
CA ASP A 247 21.21 -13.83 -5.68
C ASP A 247 20.48 -15.06 -6.28
N GLY A 248 20.38 -15.15 -7.62
CA GLY A 248 19.69 -16.22 -8.32
C GLY A 248 18.17 -16.03 -8.45
N THR A 249 17.60 -14.97 -7.86
CA THR A 249 16.17 -14.65 -8.03
C THR A 249 15.89 -14.10 -9.45
N ARG A 250 14.63 -14.20 -9.91
CA ARG A 250 14.23 -13.69 -11.23
C ARG A 250 13.80 -12.22 -11.14
N ARG A 251 14.32 -11.39 -12.05
CA ARG A 251 13.75 -10.08 -12.40
C ARG A 251 12.78 -10.24 -13.57
N SER A 252 11.59 -9.66 -13.43
CA SER A 252 10.56 -9.65 -14.46
C SER A 252 10.97 -8.85 -15.69
N ALA A 253 10.55 -9.33 -16.86
CA ALA A 253 10.52 -8.50 -18.05
C ALA A 253 9.36 -7.50 -17.94
N THR A 254 9.53 -6.31 -18.49
CA THR A 254 8.45 -5.33 -18.63
C THR A 254 7.56 -5.75 -19.79
N THR A 255 6.27 -6.00 -19.52
CA THR A 255 5.29 -6.45 -20.53
C THR A 255 3.95 -5.70 -20.41
N GLY A 256 4.00 -4.50 -19.83
CA GLY A 256 2.85 -3.77 -19.31
C GLY A 256 3.20 -3.12 -17.97
N CYS A 257 2.26 -2.34 -17.43
CA CYS A 257 2.42 -1.77 -16.09
C CYS A 257 1.59 -2.55 -15.07
N HIS A 258 2.13 -2.71 -13.87
CA HIS A 258 1.46 -3.39 -12.76
C HIS A 258 0.59 -2.41 -11.97
N ASP A 259 1.16 -1.29 -11.52
CA ASP A 259 0.42 -0.18 -10.94
C ASP A 259 0.82 1.16 -11.58
N LEU A 260 -0.17 2.05 -11.66
CA LEU A 260 -0.03 3.41 -12.20
C LEU A 260 -0.58 4.39 -11.16
N THR A 261 0.23 5.29 -10.63
CA THR A 261 -0.21 6.31 -9.67
C THR A 261 -0.28 7.66 -10.35
N ALA A 262 -1.50 8.18 -10.53
CA ALA A 262 -1.77 9.50 -11.09
C ALA A 262 -1.62 10.61 -10.03
N LEU A 263 -1.17 11.78 -10.47
CA LEU A 263 -1.26 13.04 -9.74
C LEU A 263 -1.91 14.11 -10.65
N PRO A 264 -3.26 14.11 -10.77
CA PRO A 264 -3.96 14.86 -11.82
C PRO A 264 -3.77 16.38 -11.74
N GLU A 265 -3.51 16.92 -10.54
CA GLU A 265 -3.22 18.35 -10.31
C GLU A 265 -1.94 18.85 -10.99
N LYS A 266 -0.97 17.95 -11.23
CA LYS A 266 0.35 18.30 -11.80
C LYS A 266 0.54 17.76 -13.22
N ASP A 267 -0.50 17.12 -13.76
CA ASP A 267 -0.45 16.36 -15.02
C ASP A 267 0.69 15.32 -15.07
N LEU A 268 0.98 14.70 -13.92
CA LEU A 268 1.99 13.64 -13.78
C LEU A 268 1.36 12.29 -13.43
N MET A 269 2.07 11.22 -13.77
CA MET A 269 1.81 9.86 -13.30
C MET A 269 3.14 9.12 -13.11
N ALA A 270 3.22 8.25 -12.11
CA ALA A 270 4.33 7.31 -11.94
C ALA A 270 3.82 5.90 -12.26
N GLY A 271 4.59 5.12 -13.01
CA GLY A 271 4.25 3.73 -13.35
C GLY A 271 5.32 2.78 -12.87
N ALA A 272 4.90 1.71 -12.20
CA ALA A 272 5.74 0.59 -11.84
C ALA A 272 5.38 -0.57 -12.77
N CYS A 273 6.31 -0.94 -13.64
CA CYS A 273 6.00 -1.71 -14.83
C CYS A 273 6.84 -2.98 -14.92
N MET A 274 6.80 -3.79 -13.85
CA MET A 274 7.45 -5.09 -13.67
C MET A 274 9.00 -5.06 -13.68
N GLY A 275 9.62 -4.52 -14.72
CA GLY A 275 11.08 -4.35 -14.84
C GLY A 275 11.54 -2.90 -14.98
N ASP A 276 10.63 -1.95 -15.19
CA ASP A 276 10.92 -0.52 -15.34
C ASP A 276 10.12 0.33 -14.35
N GLY A 277 10.75 1.36 -13.79
CA GLY A 277 10.08 2.49 -13.15
C GLY A 277 9.99 3.66 -14.12
N VAL A 278 8.81 4.24 -14.32
CA VAL A 278 8.58 5.33 -15.26
C VAL A 278 7.89 6.53 -14.62
N LEU A 279 8.26 7.73 -15.09
CA LEU A 279 7.53 8.97 -14.87
C LEU A 279 6.89 9.37 -16.19
N LEU A 280 5.59 9.66 -16.17
CA LEU A 280 4.81 10.04 -17.33
C LEU A 280 4.23 11.46 -17.19
N ASP A 281 4.19 12.16 -18.31
CA ASP A 281 3.31 13.29 -18.56
C ASP A 281 1.93 12.75 -18.99
N ILE A 282 0.87 13.23 -18.35
CA ILE A 282 -0.53 12.87 -18.64
C ILE A 282 -1.37 14.09 -19.07
N SER A 283 -0.73 15.19 -19.48
CA SER A 283 -1.37 16.45 -19.84
C SER A 283 -2.50 16.31 -20.87
N ASP A 284 -2.33 15.41 -21.84
CA ASP A 284 -3.40 14.80 -22.64
C ASP A 284 -3.79 13.45 -22.02
N ARG A 285 -5.04 13.36 -21.53
CA ARG A 285 -5.60 12.17 -20.86
C ARG A 285 -5.79 10.97 -21.79
N LEU A 286 -5.60 11.13 -23.10
CA LEU A 286 -5.66 10.06 -24.10
C LEU A 286 -4.29 9.73 -24.69
N LYS A 287 -3.25 10.50 -24.37
CA LYS A 287 -1.87 10.34 -24.86
C LYS A 287 -0.84 10.53 -23.73
N PRO A 288 -0.90 9.71 -22.67
CA PRO A 288 0.19 9.64 -21.69
C PRO A 288 1.51 9.30 -22.37
N ARG A 289 2.59 9.90 -21.87
CA ARG A 289 3.92 9.83 -22.48
C ARG A 289 4.98 9.67 -21.40
N VAL A 290 5.83 8.66 -21.51
CA VAL A 290 7.00 8.50 -20.64
C VAL A 290 7.96 9.67 -20.86
N ILE A 291 8.25 10.42 -19.79
CA ILE A 291 9.25 11.50 -19.79
C ILE A 291 10.56 11.07 -19.11
N ASN A 292 10.50 10.10 -18.20
CA ASN A 292 11.70 9.49 -17.64
C ASN A 292 11.49 8.01 -17.30
N ARG A 293 12.57 7.22 -17.36
CA ARG A 293 12.59 5.77 -17.16
C ARG A 293 13.84 5.39 -16.38
N VAL A 294 13.70 4.50 -15.40
CA VAL A 294 14.78 3.96 -14.57
C VAL A 294 14.65 2.45 -14.44
N GLN A 295 15.80 1.80 -14.23
CA GLN A 295 15.91 0.37 -13.94
C GLN A 295 16.87 0.17 -12.78
N ASP A 296 16.61 -0.85 -11.97
CA ASP A 296 17.52 -1.37 -10.97
C ASP A 296 17.65 -2.87 -11.20
N ASN A 297 18.64 -3.21 -12.03
CA ASN A 297 18.91 -4.58 -12.48
C ASN A 297 19.76 -5.37 -11.46
N VAL A 298 19.87 -4.89 -10.22
CA VAL A 298 20.67 -5.47 -9.13
C VAL A 298 19.79 -5.77 -7.91
N ASN A 299 18.94 -4.83 -7.49
CA ASN A 299 18.11 -4.98 -6.29
C ASN A 299 16.62 -5.20 -6.57
N PHE A 300 16.05 -4.57 -7.60
CA PHE A 300 14.66 -4.83 -7.95
C PHE A 300 14.50 -6.15 -8.73
N ALA A 301 13.42 -6.86 -8.44
CA ALA A 301 12.96 -8.04 -9.14
C ALA A 301 11.58 -7.80 -9.78
N PHE A 302 10.69 -7.09 -9.10
CA PHE A 302 9.36 -6.75 -9.61
C PHE A 302 8.97 -5.31 -9.24
N TRP A 303 8.99 -4.40 -10.21
CA TRP A 303 8.48 -3.04 -10.06
C TRP A 303 6.95 -3.10 -9.95
N HIS A 304 6.47 -3.11 -8.72
CA HIS A 304 5.08 -3.38 -8.36
C HIS A 304 4.22 -2.12 -8.41
N SER A 305 4.50 -1.14 -7.55
CA SER A 305 3.71 0.08 -7.42
C SER A 305 4.55 1.32 -7.12
N ALA A 306 3.90 2.49 -7.15
CA ALA A 306 4.53 3.80 -7.02
C ALA A 306 3.70 4.75 -6.13
N THR A 307 4.34 5.67 -5.42
CA THR A 307 3.68 6.72 -4.63
C THR A 307 4.48 8.01 -4.65
N PHE A 308 3.86 9.13 -5.02
CA PHE A 308 4.48 10.45 -4.89
C PHE A 308 4.47 10.88 -3.43
N ASN A 309 5.41 11.75 -3.04
CA ASN A 309 5.24 12.56 -1.84
C ASN A 309 4.30 13.76 -2.09
N ASN A 310 3.81 14.40 -1.02
CA ASN A 310 2.74 15.41 -1.10
C ASN A 310 3.09 16.66 -1.95
N ASP A 311 4.39 16.93 -2.15
CA ASP A 311 4.87 18.00 -3.02
C ASP A 311 5.32 17.53 -4.42
N ALA A 312 5.28 16.23 -4.70
CA ALA A 312 5.76 15.61 -5.95
C ALA A 312 7.21 16.01 -6.30
N THR A 313 8.06 15.97 -5.28
CA THR A 313 9.53 16.09 -5.36
C THR A 313 10.22 14.74 -5.20
N LYS A 314 9.47 13.69 -4.83
CA LYS A 314 9.93 12.31 -4.65
C LYS A 314 8.87 11.33 -5.16
N ILE A 315 9.34 10.15 -5.60
CA ILE A 315 8.52 8.93 -5.73
C ILE A 315 9.17 7.82 -4.90
N VAL A 316 8.32 7.08 -4.19
CA VAL A 316 8.64 5.77 -3.64
C VAL A 316 8.16 4.73 -4.65
N PHE A 317 9.06 3.89 -5.14
CA PHE A 317 8.74 2.70 -5.94
C PHE A 317 8.91 1.44 -5.09
N THR A 318 8.11 0.41 -5.35
CA THR A 318 8.02 -0.81 -4.53
C THR A 318 8.56 -2.02 -5.29
N ASP A 319 9.53 -2.75 -4.72
CA ASP A 319 9.99 -4.05 -5.22
C ASP A 319 9.23 -5.20 -4.57
N GLU A 320 8.32 -5.83 -5.32
CA GLU A 320 7.59 -7.03 -4.90
C GLU A 320 8.35 -8.30 -5.30
N LEU A 321 9.57 -8.43 -4.76
CA LEU A 321 10.42 -9.61 -4.95
C LEU A 321 9.64 -10.92 -4.71
N GLY A 322 9.51 -11.71 -5.78
CA GLY A 322 8.82 -13.01 -5.72
C GLY A 322 7.31 -12.98 -5.91
N GLY A 323 6.73 -11.87 -6.40
CA GLY A 323 5.31 -11.81 -6.76
C GLY A 323 4.39 -12.09 -5.57
N GLY A 324 4.71 -11.48 -4.43
CA GLY A 324 3.92 -11.56 -3.20
C GLY A 324 3.97 -12.89 -2.47
N GLY A 325 4.40 -13.99 -3.11
CA GLY A 325 4.34 -15.35 -2.57
C GLY A 325 5.59 -15.84 -1.84
N MET A 326 6.70 -15.08 -1.84
CA MET A 326 7.96 -15.50 -1.22
C MET A 326 8.20 -14.87 0.17
N ALA A 327 8.92 -15.59 1.03
CA ALA A 327 9.48 -15.06 2.26
C ALA A 327 10.74 -14.22 1.97
N THR A 328 10.60 -12.90 1.81
CA THR A 328 11.75 -12.01 1.48
C THR A 328 12.29 -11.21 2.67
N CYS A 329 11.56 -11.20 3.79
CA CYS A 329 11.98 -10.56 5.05
C CYS A 329 12.95 -11.47 5.84
N LEU A 330 13.97 -11.98 5.15
CA LEU A 330 14.99 -12.89 5.67
C LEU A 330 16.38 -12.26 5.48
N GLU A 331 17.30 -12.56 6.40
CA GLU A 331 18.66 -11.99 6.42
C GLU A 331 19.38 -12.11 5.07
N LYS A 332 19.21 -13.24 4.37
CA LYS A 332 19.79 -13.54 3.05
C LYS A 332 19.43 -12.53 1.95
N PHE A 333 18.34 -11.78 2.10
CA PHE A 333 17.91 -10.73 1.17
C PHE A 333 18.34 -9.32 1.61
N GLY A 334 18.79 -9.14 2.86
CA GLY A 334 19.19 -7.86 3.41
C GLY A 334 18.10 -6.77 3.33
N SER A 335 18.54 -5.52 3.33
CA SER A 335 17.70 -4.31 3.38
C SER A 335 17.39 -3.66 2.02
N THR A 336 17.94 -4.16 0.91
CA THR A 336 17.78 -3.57 -0.42
C THR A 336 16.91 -4.39 -1.38
N ARG A 337 16.74 -5.69 -1.12
CA ARG A 337 15.93 -6.61 -1.94
C ARG A 337 14.53 -6.76 -1.34
N GLY A 338 13.46 -6.75 -2.15
CA GLY A 338 12.09 -6.80 -1.63
C GLY A 338 11.76 -5.56 -0.80
N ALA A 339 12.18 -4.39 -1.28
CA ALA A 339 12.25 -3.13 -0.55
C ALA A 339 11.72 -1.98 -1.41
N ASN A 340 11.39 -0.85 -0.77
CA ASN A 340 11.11 0.36 -1.52
C ASN A 340 12.41 1.01 -2.01
N GLY A 341 12.41 1.54 -3.23
CA GLY A 341 13.42 2.46 -3.75
C GLY A 341 12.90 3.89 -3.74
N ILE A 342 13.63 4.82 -3.13
CA ILE A 342 13.26 6.23 -3.01
C ILE A 342 14.01 7.04 -4.06
N TYR A 343 13.25 7.71 -4.93
CA TYR A 343 13.76 8.53 -6.02
C TYR A 343 13.33 9.98 -5.84
N GLN A 344 14.24 10.93 -6.08
CA GLN A 344 13.91 12.35 -6.20
C GLN A 344 13.53 12.69 -7.65
N ILE A 345 12.57 13.60 -7.81
CA ILE A 345 12.23 14.20 -9.10
C ILE A 345 13.03 15.49 -9.24
N THR A 346 14.10 15.44 -10.01
CA THR A 346 14.86 16.65 -10.42
C THR A 346 14.36 17.14 -11.78
N GLY A 347 14.85 18.30 -12.23
CA GLY A 347 14.42 18.92 -13.50
C GLY A 347 13.01 19.51 -13.47
N ARG A 348 12.48 19.86 -14.65
CA ARG A 348 11.14 20.46 -14.86
C ARG A 348 10.60 20.12 -16.24
N GLY A 349 9.27 20.11 -16.40
CA GLY A 349 8.64 19.79 -17.69
C GLY A 349 9.05 18.38 -18.15
N ASP A 350 9.60 18.30 -19.35
CA ASP A 350 10.11 17.07 -19.95
C ASP A 350 11.54 16.72 -19.48
N ASP A 351 12.32 17.70 -19.04
CA ASP A 351 13.68 17.52 -18.49
C ASP A 351 13.68 16.90 -17.08
N ARG A 352 12.54 16.36 -16.62
CA ARG A 352 12.43 15.71 -15.30
C ARG A 352 13.19 14.40 -15.27
N LYS A 353 13.85 14.11 -14.15
CA LYS A 353 14.61 12.87 -13.95
C LYS A 353 14.32 12.25 -12.59
N LEU A 354 14.32 10.92 -12.57
CA LEU A 354 14.22 10.11 -11.37
C LEU A 354 15.65 9.80 -10.88
N GLU A 355 16.10 10.48 -9.83
CA GLU A 355 17.41 10.27 -9.23
C GLU A 355 17.28 9.42 -7.97
N PHE A 356 17.86 8.20 -7.99
CA PHE A 356 17.84 7.28 -6.85
C PHE A 356 18.56 7.88 -5.62
N VAL A 357 18.01 7.65 -4.41
CA VAL A 357 18.52 8.22 -3.16
C VAL A 357 18.88 7.13 -2.13
N SER A 358 17.94 6.26 -1.78
CA SER A 358 18.14 5.14 -0.85
C SER A 358 17.05 4.08 -1.01
N TYR A 359 17.23 2.94 -0.35
CA TYR A 359 16.14 1.98 -0.13
C TYR A 359 15.47 2.19 1.24
N TYR A 360 14.28 1.63 1.41
CA TYR A 360 13.65 1.38 2.71
C TYR A 360 13.04 -0.02 2.75
N LYS A 361 13.34 -0.78 3.81
CA LYS A 361 12.73 -2.07 4.14
C LYS A 361 12.39 -2.08 5.62
N ILE A 362 11.35 -2.81 6.03
CA ILE A 362 11.07 -3.02 7.45
C ILE A 362 12.28 -3.64 8.16
N PRO A 363 12.59 -3.25 9.41
CA PRO A 363 13.74 -3.77 10.16
C PRO A 363 13.49 -5.15 10.77
N ARG A 364 12.28 -5.70 10.62
CA ARG A 364 11.85 -6.97 11.22
C ARG A 364 12.13 -8.13 10.26
N LEU A 365 12.74 -9.18 10.78
CA LEU A 365 12.87 -10.47 10.09
C LEU A 365 11.66 -11.34 10.42
N GLN A 366 11.20 -12.13 9.45
CA GLN A 366 10.05 -13.04 9.58
C GLN A 366 10.48 -14.49 9.33
N SER A 367 9.54 -15.44 9.41
CA SER A 367 9.76 -16.85 9.13
C SER A 367 9.96 -17.15 7.63
N GLU A 368 10.59 -18.27 7.30
CA GLU A 368 10.52 -18.84 5.94
C GLU A 368 9.11 -19.38 5.59
N THR A 369 8.21 -19.41 6.57
CA THR A 369 6.77 -19.75 6.39
C THR A 369 5.87 -18.54 6.12
N GLU A 370 6.43 -17.33 6.04
CA GLU A 370 5.67 -16.09 5.89
C GLU A 370 5.98 -15.42 4.56
N ASN A 371 4.97 -15.21 3.71
CA ASN A 371 5.14 -14.33 2.57
C ASN A 371 5.25 -12.88 3.08
N CYS A 372 6.36 -12.22 2.76
CA CYS A 372 6.69 -10.91 3.31
C CYS A 372 7.58 -10.16 2.32
N VAL A 373 7.08 -9.04 1.81
CA VAL A 373 7.74 -8.15 0.86
C VAL A 373 7.00 -6.80 0.83
N ALA A 374 7.62 -5.73 0.34
CA ALA A 374 6.99 -4.42 0.22
C ALA A 374 5.76 -4.46 -0.71
N HIS A 375 4.63 -3.85 -0.30
CA HIS A 375 3.41 -3.77 -1.09
C HIS A 375 2.71 -2.40 -0.95
N ASN A 376 1.40 -2.30 -1.24
CA ASN A 376 0.70 -1.02 -1.39
C ASN A 376 0.54 -0.20 -0.09
N GLY A 377 0.54 1.13 -0.23
CA GLY A 377 0.51 2.09 0.87
C GLY A 377 0.11 3.51 0.47
N SER A 378 -0.08 4.40 1.44
CA SER A 378 -0.46 5.80 1.21
C SER A 378 0.26 6.76 2.16
N LEU A 379 0.42 8.02 1.73
CA LEU A 379 0.88 9.10 2.61
C LEU A 379 -0.04 9.26 3.84
N ILE A 380 0.57 9.59 4.98
CA ILE A 380 -0.12 10.19 6.13
C ILE A 380 0.04 11.71 6.00
N PRO A 381 -1.03 12.50 5.88
CA PRO A 381 -0.94 13.91 5.49
C PRO A 381 -0.47 14.83 6.63
N VAL A 382 0.83 14.87 6.85
CA VAL A 382 1.50 15.73 7.83
C VAL A 382 2.16 16.92 7.11
N PRO A 383 1.82 18.18 7.42
CA PRO A 383 2.40 19.34 6.75
C PRO A 383 3.94 19.40 6.89
N GLY A 384 4.65 19.58 5.77
CA GLY A 384 6.11 19.66 5.74
C GLY A 384 6.84 18.34 6.04
N LYS A 385 6.14 17.21 5.93
CA LYS A 385 6.63 15.87 6.25
C LYS A 385 6.22 14.86 5.18
N ASP A 386 7.16 14.00 4.80
CA ASP A 386 6.90 12.85 3.95
C ASP A 386 6.84 11.61 4.87
N ILE A 387 5.62 11.23 5.27
CA ILE A 387 5.35 10.05 6.10
C ILE A 387 4.33 9.21 5.35
N MET A 388 4.47 7.89 5.35
CA MET A 388 3.47 6.98 4.77
C MET A 388 3.20 5.76 5.67
N VAL A 389 2.05 5.15 5.45
CA VAL A 389 1.68 3.81 5.93
C VAL A 389 1.68 2.85 4.75
N GLN A 390 2.07 1.59 4.97
CA GLN A 390 2.27 0.61 3.90
C GLN A 390 2.11 -0.83 4.40
N SER A 391 1.58 -1.69 3.53
CA SER A 391 1.53 -3.15 3.67
C SER A 391 2.85 -3.85 3.36
N TRP A 392 3.11 -4.94 4.08
CA TRP A 392 4.29 -5.80 3.93
C TRP A 392 3.93 -7.31 3.92
N TYR A 393 2.72 -7.66 3.43
CA TYR A 393 2.12 -9.00 3.57
C TYR A 393 2.09 -9.46 5.04
N GLN A 394 2.63 -10.64 5.41
CA GLN A 394 2.68 -11.08 6.82
C GLN A 394 3.66 -10.22 7.67
N GLY A 395 4.59 -9.48 7.05
CA GLY A 395 5.33 -8.41 7.72
C GLY A 395 4.47 -7.23 8.18
N GLY A 396 3.17 -7.22 7.83
CA GLY A 396 2.15 -6.36 8.40
C GLY A 396 2.23 -4.90 7.94
N VAL A 397 1.80 -4.01 8.82
CA VAL A 397 1.73 -2.57 8.60
C VAL A 397 3.01 -1.90 9.11
N SER A 398 3.68 -1.17 8.22
CA SER A 398 4.76 -0.25 8.57
C SER A 398 4.29 1.20 8.40
N VAL A 399 4.61 2.06 9.35
CA VAL A 399 4.49 3.52 9.23
C VAL A 399 5.88 4.12 9.30
N TRP A 400 6.30 4.88 8.30
CA TRP A 400 7.68 5.36 8.17
C TRP A 400 7.80 6.81 7.66
N ASP A 401 8.83 7.51 8.13
CA ASP A 401 9.19 8.89 7.75
C ASP A 401 10.36 8.85 6.75
N PHE A 402 10.16 9.45 5.58
CA PHE A 402 11.15 9.59 4.50
C PHE A 402 11.35 11.06 4.09
N THR A 403 11.07 12.00 5.00
CA THR A 403 11.33 13.43 4.82
C THR A 403 12.80 13.68 4.51
N ASP A 404 13.71 13.01 5.23
CA ASP A 404 15.06 12.76 4.75
C ASP A 404 15.07 11.47 3.92
N ALA A 405 15.09 11.62 2.60
CA ALA A 405 15.12 10.51 1.65
C ALA A 405 16.45 9.74 1.63
N LYS A 406 17.48 10.15 2.40
CA LYS A 406 18.73 9.40 2.59
C LYS A 406 18.70 8.52 3.84
N ASN A 407 17.82 8.82 4.78
CA ASN A 407 17.71 8.14 6.08
C ASN A 407 16.23 7.84 6.42
N PRO A 408 15.49 7.10 5.57
CA PRO A 408 14.11 6.71 5.86
C PRO A 408 14.05 5.82 7.11
N LYS A 409 13.06 6.02 7.97
CA LYS A 409 12.96 5.32 9.27
C LYS A 409 11.54 4.91 9.60
N GLU A 410 11.38 3.68 10.08
CA GLU A 410 10.14 3.25 10.71
C GLU A 410 9.85 4.09 11.95
N ILE A 411 8.59 4.48 12.12
CA ILE A 411 8.10 5.29 13.24
C ILE A 411 7.01 4.57 14.06
N ALA A 412 6.30 3.62 13.44
CA ALA A 412 5.38 2.69 14.09
C ALA A 412 5.25 1.42 13.23
N PHE A 413 4.90 0.29 13.83
CA PHE A 413 4.51 -0.94 13.14
C PHE A 413 3.40 -1.69 13.88
N TRP A 414 2.71 -2.56 13.16
CA TRP A 414 1.74 -3.54 13.66
C TRP A 414 1.78 -4.73 12.72
N GLU A 415 1.90 -5.94 13.24
CA GLU A 415 1.93 -7.17 12.45
C GLU A 415 1.18 -8.31 13.14
N ARG A 416 0.97 -9.39 12.39
CA ARG A 416 0.35 -10.62 12.84
C ARG A 416 1.26 -11.76 12.39
N GLY A 417 1.70 -12.58 13.34
CA GLY A 417 2.58 -13.71 13.08
C GLY A 417 2.00 -14.77 12.14
N PRO A 418 2.81 -15.77 11.77
CA PRO A 418 2.57 -16.69 10.67
C PRO A 418 1.18 -17.32 10.70
N LEU A 419 0.57 -17.47 9.53
CA LEU A 419 -0.62 -18.34 9.38
C LEU A 419 -0.32 -19.83 9.63
N SER A 420 0.96 -20.23 9.65
CA SER A 420 1.41 -21.62 9.73
C SER A 420 2.89 -21.69 10.11
N ASN A 421 3.24 -22.49 11.12
CA ASN A 421 4.64 -22.78 11.48
C ASN A 421 5.26 -23.96 10.70
N GLU A 422 4.48 -24.67 9.88
CA GLU A 422 4.90 -25.93 9.24
C GLU A 422 5.31 -25.76 7.76
N LYS A 423 4.73 -24.76 7.09
CA LYS A 423 4.88 -24.48 5.65
C LYS A 423 4.51 -23.04 5.35
N LEU A 424 5.00 -22.51 4.23
CA LEU A 424 4.57 -21.21 3.73
C LEU A 424 3.08 -21.22 3.35
N VAL A 425 2.35 -20.20 3.81
CA VAL A 425 0.95 -19.93 3.45
C VAL A 425 0.84 -18.43 3.16
N GLY A 426 0.23 -18.07 2.02
CA GLY A 426 0.03 -16.66 1.64
C GLY A 426 -1.01 -15.97 2.53
N GLY A 427 -0.73 -14.74 2.96
CA GLY A 427 -1.62 -13.97 3.82
C GLY A 427 -1.06 -12.60 4.21
N GLY A 428 -1.65 -12.02 5.27
CA GLY A 428 -1.28 -10.70 5.78
C GLY A 428 -1.85 -9.57 4.95
N THR A 429 -1.28 -8.37 5.12
CA THR A 429 -1.84 -7.13 4.55
C THR A 429 -1.57 -7.01 3.05
N TRP A 430 -2.61 -6.87 2.23
CA TRP A 430 -2.51 -6.51 0.81
C TRP A 430 -2.34 -4.99 0.66
N SER A 431 -3.33 -4.21 1.07
CA SER A 431 -3.23 -2.74 1.07
C SER A 431 -3.50 -2.16 2.45
N THR A 432 -2.78 -1.09 2.78
CA THR A 432 -2.95 -0.40 4.06
C THR A 432 -2.87 1.11 3.84
N TYR A 433 -3.97 1.79 4.10
CA TYR A 433 -4.13 3.21 3.81
C TYR A 433 -4.56 4.04 5.01
N TRP A 434 -4.17 5.31 5.00
CA TRP A 434 -4.67 6.29 5.95
C TRP A 434 -5.95 6.94 5.42
N TYR A 435 -6.99 7.01 6.25
CA TYR A 435 -8.22 7.73 5.93
C TYR A 435 -8.80 8.40 7.18
N ASN A 436 -9.04 9.71 7.09
CA ASN A 436 -9.80 10.50 8.06
C ASN A 436 -9.37 10.40 9.54
N GLY A 437 -8.10 10.07 9.80
CA GLY A 437 -7.48 9.99 11.13
C GLY A 437 -7.11 8.59 11.60
N TYR A 438 -7.50 7.55 10.86
CA TYR A 438 -7.25 6.14 11.17
C TYR A 438 -6.53 5.45 10.01
N ILE A 439 -6.00 4.26 10.28
CA ILE A 439 -5.39 3.38 9.28
C ILE A 439 -6.34 2.20 9.06
N PHE A 440 -6.55 1.83 7.80
CA PHE A 440 -7.38 0.70 7.39
C PHE A 440 -6.54 -0.24 6.54
N SER A 441 -6.59 -1.53 6.83
CA SER A 441 -5.87 -2.57 6.10
C SER A 441 -6.82 -3.63 5.57
N SER A 442 -6.63 -3.99 4.30
CA SER A 442 -7.17 -5.21 3.70
C SER A 442 -6.17 -6.33 3.98
N ASP A 443 -6.57 -7.34 4.75
CA ASP A 443 -5.82 -8.57 4.93
C ASP A 443 -6.39 -9.66 4.01
N ILE A 444 -5.48 -10.32 3.30
CA ILE A 444 -5.73 -11.36 2.29
C ILE A 444 -6.67 -12.46 2.79
N VAL A 445 -6.61 -12.82 4.08
CA VAL A 445 -7.47 -13.85 4.69
C VAL A 445 -8.22 -13.39 5.94
N LYS A 446 -7.78 -12.33 6.64
CA LYS A 446 -8.38 -11.85 7.90
C LYS A 446 -9.38 -10.70 7.71
N GLY A 447 -9.60 -10.22 6.48
CA GLY A 447 -10.59 -9.18 6.18
C GLY A 447 -10.10 -7.77 6.54
N LEU A 448 -10.98 -6.93 7.11
CA LEU A 448 -10.66 -5.53 7.40
C LEU A 448 -10.10 -5.35 8.82
N ASP A 449 -8.81 -5.06 8.93
CA ASP A 449 -8.19 -4.56 10.17
C ASP A 449 -8.18 -3.03 10.21
N VAL A 450 -8.57 -2.44 11.34
CA VAL A 450 -8.59 -0.99 11.57
C VAL A 450 -7.67 -0.64 12.73
N LEU A 451 -6.72 0.26 12.47
CA LEU A 451 -5.66 0.63 13.41
C LEU A 451 -5.74 2.12 13.79
N ASP A 452 -5.49 2.44 15.05
CA ASP A 452 -5.32 3.80 15.56
C ASP A 452 -3.83 4.11 15.78
N LEU A 453 -3.33 5.13 15.08
CA LEU A 453 -1.99 5.68 15.27
C LEU A 453 -2.05 6.86 16.24
N ASN A 454 -1.52 6.65 17.44
CA ASN A 454 -1.37 7.68 18.47
C ASN A 454 0.10 8.14 18.55
N ASP A 455 0.49 8.97 17.58
CA ASP A 455 1.85 9.51 17.49
C ASP A 455 1.85 11.04 17.36
N TRP A 456 2.75 11.71 18.09
CA TRP A 456 2.89 13.17 18.04
C TRP A 456 3.38 13.67 16.67
N ARG A 457 4.13 12.84 15.93
CA ARG A 457 4.66 13.13 14.59
C ARG A 457 3.54 13.19 13.55
N THR A 458 2.46 12.42 13.73
CA THR A 458 1.33 12.32 12.80
C THR A 458 0.06 12.99 13.28
N PHE A 459 0.01 13.51 14.51
CA PHE A 459 -1.14 14.22 15.07
C PHE A 459 -1.77 15.29 14.13
N PRO A 460 -1.01 16.12 13.37
CA PRO A 460 -1.60 17.07 12.42
C PRO A 460 -2.48 16.41 11.34
N ALA A 461 -2.19 15.18 10.93
CA ALA A 461 -3.02 14.46 9.95
C ALA A 461 -4.44 14.20 10.47
N LYS A 462 -4.64 14.09 11.79
CA LYS A 462 -5.99 13.94 12.38
C LYS A 462 -6.87 15.20 12.19
N LEU A 463 -6.34 16.31 11.65
CA LEU A 463 -7.08 17.50 11.18
C LEU A 463 -7.44 17.48 9.69
N VAL A 464 -6.93 16.52 8.92
CA VAL A 464 -7.21 16.37 7.48
C VAL A 464 -8.46 15.52 7.31
N ARG A 465 -9.36 15.91 6.42
CA ARG A 465 -10.54 15.13 6.03
C ARG A 465 -10.68 15.06 4.52
N GLN A 466 -11.15 13.90 4.05
CA GLN A 466 -11.39 13.57 2.65
C GLN A 466 -12.78 12.93 2.54
N ASN A 467 -13.59 13.43 1.61
CA ASN A 467 -14.86 12.79 1.27
C ASN A 467 -14.63 11.54 0.42
N GLN A 468 -13.61 11.56 -0.45
CA GLN A 468 -13.24 10.50 -1.36
C GLN A 468 -11.72 10.27 -1.31
N PHE A 469 -11.28 9.01 -1.45
CA PHE A 469 -9.87 8.66 -1.58
C PHE A 469 -9.67 7.37 -2.39
N ASN A 470 -8.76 7.42 -3.37
CA ASN A 470 -8.16 6.29 -4.07
C ASN A 470 -6.63 6.45 -3.91
N ALA A 471 -5.86 5.42 -3.56
CA ALA A 471 -4.43 5.58 -3.27
C ALA A 471 -3.58 5.90 -4.52
N GLN A 472 -3.99 5.36 -5.66
CA GLN A 472 -3.41 5.51 -6.98
C GLN A 472 -3.84 6.81 -7.68
N THR A 473 -4.84 7.54 -7.15
CA THR A 473 -5.25 8.87 -7.67
C THR A 473 -4.93 9.92 -6.62
N GLN A 474 -3.67 10.34 -6.59
CA GLN A 474 -3.13 11.23 -5.57
C GLN A 474 -3.49 12.69 -5.88
N TYR A 475 -3.75 13.43 -4.80
CA TYR A 475 -4.08 14.86 -4.79
C TYR A 475 -3.29 15.50 -3.66
N LYS A 476 -3.08 16.82 -3.69
CA LYS A 476 -2.33 17.46 -2.61
C LYS A 476 -3.18 17.54 -1.34
N LEU A 477 -2.68 16.87 -0.30
CA LEU A 477 -3.38 16.73 0.98
C LEU A 477 -3.10 17.95 1.87
N HIS A 478 -4.16 18.63 2.27
CA HIS A 478 -4.10 19.84 3.10
C HIS A 478 -4.96 19.72 4.39
N PRO A 479 -4.61 20.40 5.49
CA PRO A 479 -5.45 20.46 6.70
C PRO A 479 -6.85 21.03 6.41
N GLY A 480 -7.88 20.45 7.03
CA GLY A 480 -9.29 20.75 6.73
C GLY A 480 -9.91 19.73 5.77
N PHE A 481 -11.03 20.11 5.13
CA PHE A 481 -11.75 19.25 4.19
C PHE A 481 -11.25 19.39 2.76
N ASN A 482 -10.87 18.26 2.16
CA ASN A 482 -10.46 18.13 0.77
C ASN A 482 -11.64 17.50 -0.01
N ASN A 483 -12.15 18.23 -1.01
CA ASN A 483 -13.39 17.92 -1.74
C ASN A 483 -13.10 17.39 -3.15
N ASN A 484 -12.22 16.39 -3.23
CA ASN A 484 -11.64 15.87 -4.47
C ASN A 484 -12.49 14.72 -5.06
#